data_AF-A0A822DE42-F1
#
_entry.id   AF-A0A822DE42-F1
#
_cell.length_a   1.000
_cell.length_b   1.000
_cell.length_c   1.000
_cell.angle_alpha   90.00
_cell.angle_beta   90.00
_cell.angle_gamma   90.00
#
_symmetry.space_group_name_H-M   'P 1'
#
loop_
_entity.id
_entity.type
_entity.pdbx_description
1 polymer ?
#
loop_
_entity_poly.entity_id
_entity_poly.type
_entity_poly.pdbx_seq_one_letter_code
_entity_poly.pdbx_strand_id
1 'polypeptide(L)'
;DELVSLGTRTSQDRTVDQTEIGIFWGYDGAPKIGVPPRLYNQIVRVIAIQKNKKLQENARLFALVNYAMADAGISSWESKYYYGLWRPIYGIRQGTRRTPAIPNWLPLGAPADGAGDNFTPPFPSYVSGHSTFGSATFEMLRLFYKTDQVHFEFRSDEYNGITKDSITGLVRPVRTRQYQSFSQAEDENYRSRIYLGVHWRIDQEEGKIMGRNIASYIFKKMT
;
A
#
# COMPACT_ATOMS: atom_id res chain seq x y z
N ASP A 1 1.21 -0.55 -20.61
CA ASP A 1 2.24 -1.59 -20.80
C ASP A 1 2.78 -2.13 -19.50
N GLU A 2 3.44 -1.34 -18.63
CA GLU A 2 3.96 -1.83 -17.33
C GLU A 2 2.90 -2.62 -16.53
N LEU A 3 1.74 -2.04 -16.28
CA LEU A 3 0.68 -2.70 -15.51
C LEU A 3 0.14 -3.96 -16.20
N VAL A 4 0.09 -3.99 -17.52
CA VAL A 4 -0.39 -5.15 -18.28
C VAL A 4 0.56 -6.32 -18.10
N SER A 5 1.87 -6.05 -18.23
CA SER A 5 2.96 -7.01 -18.10
C SER A 5 3.17 -7.45 -16.65
N LEU A 6 3.34 -6.51 -15.72
CA LEU A 6 3.68 -6.80 -14.33
C LEU A 6 2.47 -7.07 -13.44
N GLY A 7 1.26 -6.64 -13.81
CA GLY A 7 0.07 -6.76 -12.95
C GLY A 7 -0.75 -8.02 -13.20
N THR A 8 -0.55 -8.71 -14.33
CA THR A 8 -1.35 -9.89 -14.68
C THR A 8 -1.05 -11.10 -13.79
N ARG A 9 -2.05 -11.93 -13.50
CA ARG A 9 -1.92 -13.14 -12.67
C ARG A 9 -0.85 -14.10 -13.21
N THR A 10 -0.72 -14.21 -14.52
CA THR A 10 0.19 -15.14 -15.23
C THR A 10 1.46 -14.47 -15.76
N SER A 11 1.89 -13.37 -15.13
CA SER A 11 3.02 -12.56 -15.59
C SER A 11 4.29 -13.40 -15.71
N GLN A 12 5.00 -13.24 -16.82
CA GLN A 12 6.35 -13.78 -17.03
C GLN A 12 7.45 -12.74 -16.73
N ASP A 13 7.07 -11.47 -16.63
CA ASP A 13 7.98 -10.34 -16.43
C ASP A 13 8.07 -9.93 -14.94
N ARG A 14 7.01 -10.18 -14.16
CA ARG A 14 6.98 -9.91 -12.72
C ARG A 14 7.87 -10.92 -12.00
N THR A 15 8.90 -10.43 -11.32
CA THR A 15 9.81 -11.30 -10.56
C THR A 15 9.13 -11.88 -9.31
N VAL A 16 9.77 -12.88 -8.71
CA VAL A 16 9.34 -13.44 -7.42
C VAL A 16 9.31 -12.35 -6.35
N ASP A 17 10.37 -11.53 -6.23
CA ASP A 17 10.41 -10.43 -5.25
C ASP A 17 9.32 -9.38 -5.50
N GLN A 18 9.00 -9.05 -6.76
CA GLN A 18 7.89 -8.14 -7.07
C GLN A 18 6.52 -8.72 -6.67
N THR A 19 6.33 -10.03 -6.82
CA THR A 19 5.13 -10.72 -6.32
C THR A 19 5.09 -10.66 -4.79
N GLU A 20 6.22 -10.91 -4.12
CA GLU A 20 6.32 -10.79 -2.67
C GLU A 20 6.02 -9.36 -2.19
N ILE A 21 6.57 -8.34 -2.85
CA ILE A 21 6.25 -6.94 -2.57
C ILE A 21 4.76 -6.66 -2.71
N GLY A 22 4.13 -7.12 -3.79
CA GLY A 22 2.69 -6.95 -4.01
C GLY A 22 1.88 -7.44 -2.83
N ILE A 23 2.15 -8.67 -2.38
CA ILE A 23 1.43 -9.32 -1.29
C ILE A 23 1.83 -8.75 0.08
N PHE A 24 3.09 -8.39 0.29
CA PHE A 24 3.62 -7.91 1.57
C PHE A 24 2.88 -6.66 2.07
N TRP A 25 2.47 -5.79 1.14
CA TRP A 25 1.68 -4.58 1.39
C TRP A 25 0.17 -4.79 1.11
N GLY A 26 -0.32 -6.02 1.18
CA GLY A 26 -1.71 -6.39 0.89
C GLY A 26 -2.72 -5.75 1.84
N TYR A 27 -2.86 -6.30 3.04
CA TYR A 27 -3.75 -5.85 4.13
C TYR A 27 -5.11 -5.38 3.59
N ASP A 28 -5.70 -6.14 2.68
CA ASP A 28 -6.86 -5.72 1.91
C ASP A 28 -8.19 -6.11 2.62
N GLY A 29 -8.18 -6.13 3.96
CA GLY A 29 -9.36 -6.43 4.78
C GLY A 29 -9.56 -7.92 5.07
N ALA A 30 -8.54 -8.76 4.84
CA ALA A 30 -8.65 -10.19 5.07
C ALA A 30 -8.82 -10.53 6.57
N PRO A 31 -9.52 -11.63 6.90
CA PRO A 31 -9.71 -12.08 8.27
C PRO A 31 -8.36 -12.24 8.99
N LYS A 32 -8.28 -11.74 10.24
CA LYS A 32 -7.08 -11.79 11.10
C LYS A 32 -5.88 -10.94 10.64
N ILE A 33 -5.91 -10.37 9.43
CA ILE A 33 -4.89 -9.41 8.95
C ILE A 33 -5.39 -7.97 9.05
N GLY A 34 -6.63 -7.69 8.63
CA GLY A 34 -7.22 -6.35 8.69
C GLY A 34 -6.82 -5.44 7.52
N VAL A 35 -6.77 -4.13 7.78
CA VAL A 35 -6.70 -3.07 6.75
C VAL A 35 -5.36 -2.31 6.77
N PRO A 36 -5.01 -1.52 5.73
CA PRO A 36 -3.69 -0.88 5.62
C PRO A 36 -3.32 0.05 6.79
N PRO A 37 -4.23 0.81 7.41
CA PRO A 37 -3.91 1.56 8.64
C PRO A 37 -3.32 0.70 9.78
N ARG A 38 -3.68 -0.59 9.87
CA ARG A 38 -3.06 -1.52 10.83
C ARG A 38 -1.59 -1.78 10.47
N LEU A 39 -1.31 -2.09 9.20
CA LEU A 39 0.05 -2.28 8.68
C LEU A 39 0.94 -1.08 9.01
N TYR A 40 0.49 0.13 8.67
CA TYR A 40 1.26 1.34 8.90
C TYR A 40 1.48 1.60 10.40
N ASN A 41 0.49 1.36 11.26
CA ASN A 41 0.69 1.42 12.71
C ASN A 41 1.68 0.37 13.22
N GLN A 42 1.73 -0.85 12.67
CA GLN A 42 2.73 -1.85 13.04
C GLN A 42 4.15 -1.37 12.70
N ILE A 43 4.35 -0.77 11.53
CA ILE A 43 5.62 -0.16 11.12
C ILE A 43 6.01 0.98 12.08
N VAL A 44 5.08 1.90 12.37
CA VAL A 44 5.32 3.02 13.29
C VAL A 44 5.69 2.52 14.69
N ARG A 45 5.09 1.43 15.17
CA ARG A 45 5.45 0.78 16.44
C ARG A 45 6.87 0.24 16.43
N VAL A 46 7.30 -0.44 15.37
CA VAL A 46 8.68 -0.93 15.25
C VAL A 46 9.66 0.24 15.35
N ILE A 47 9.42 1.31 14.59
CA ILE A 47 10.29 2.49 14.59
C ILE A 47 10.29 3.18 15.96
N ALA A 48 9.12 3.33 16.59
CA ALA A 48 8.99 3.96 17.91
C ALA A 48 9.76 3.20 19.00
N ILE A 49 9.68 1.85 18.99
CA ILE A 49 10.44 0.98 19.89
C ILE A 49 11.95 1.14 19.62
N GLN A 50 12.36 1.07 18.36
CA GLN A 50 13.77 1.21 17.97
C GLN A 50 14.37 2.57 18.38
N LYS A 51 13.59 3.65 18.27
CA LYS A 51 14.02 5.01 18.65
C LYS A 51 13.99 5.26 20.16
N ASN A 52 13.42 4.34 20.94
CA ASN A 52 13.35 4.35 22.41
C ASN A 52 13.02 5.73 23.00
N LYS A 53 11.97 6.36 22.47
CA LYS A 53 11.53 7.71 22.87
C LYS A 53 10.67 7.68 24.14
N LYS A 54 10.54 8.84 24.79
CA LYS A 54 9.68 8.99 25.98
C LYS A 54 8.21 8.75 25.63
N LEU A 55 7.41 8.36 26.62
CA LEU A 55 5.97 8.13 26.44
C LEU A 55 5.26 9.29 25.74
N GLN A 56 5.56 10.53 26.13
CA GLN A 56 4.94 11.73 25.56
C GLN A 56 5.32 11.95 24.08
N GLU A 57 6.57 11.65 23.72
CA GLU A 57 7.03 11.72 22.33
C GLU A 57 6.33 10.66 21.47
N ASN A 58 6.20 9.43 21.99
CA ASN A 58 5.47 8.37 21.29
C ASN A 58 3.98 8.69 21.18
N ALA A 59 3.35 9.21 22.23
CA ALA A 59 1.95 9.64 22.19
C ALA A 59 1.74 10.71 21.10
N ARG A 60 2.64 11.71 21.02
CA ARG A 60 2.60 12.73 19.96
C ARG A 60 2.79 12.12 18.57
N LEU A 61 3.75 11.21 18.40
CA LEU A 61 3.99 10.52 17.12
C LEU A 61 2.74 9.77 16.64
N PHE A 62 2.15 8.94 17.49
CA PHE A 62 0.96 8.16 17.12
C PHE A 62 -0.25 9.05 16.87
N ALA A 63 -0.42 10.14 17.63
CA ALA A 63 -1.48 11.10 17.38
C ALA A 63 -1.34 11.75 15.99
N LEU A 64 -0.15 12.27 15.67
CA LEU A 64 0.12 12.92 14.38
C LEU A 64 -0.04 11.95 13.20
N VAL A 65 0.52 10.74 13.30
CA VAL A 65 0.44 9.73 12.24
C VAL A 65 -1.00 9.28 11.99
N ASN A 66 -1.75 8.95 13.05
CA ASN A 66 -3.13 8.49 12.87
C ASN A 66 -4.07 9.62 12.43
N TYR A 67 -3.82 10.86 12.86
CA TYR A 67 -4.59 12.00 12.37
C TYR A 67 -4.33 12.25 10.88
N ALA A 68 -3.07 12.17 10.44
CA ALA A 68 -2.74 12.26 9.02
C ALA A 68 -3.31 11.10 8.19
N MET A 69 -3.31 9.87 8.71
CA MET A 69 -3.97 8.77 8.04
C MET A 69 -5.49 8.94 7.98
N ALA A 70 -6.14 9.50 9.00
CA ALA A 70 -7.57 9.77 8.97
C ALA A 70 -7.94 10.73 7.83
N ASP A 71 -7.24 11.86 7.72
CA ASP A 71 -7.46 12.83 6.64
C ASP A 71 -7.06 12.29 5.26
N ALA A 72 -6.03 11.44 5.19
CA ALA A 72 -5.68 10.71 3.97
C ALA A 72 -6.81 9.78 3.53
N GLY A 73 -7.47 9.10 4.46
CA GLY A 73 -8.63 8.26 4.19
C GLY A 73 -9.80 9.07 3.64
N ILE A 74 -10.15 10.17 4.30
CA ILE A 74 -11.24 11.07 3.87
C ILE A 74 -10.97 11.61 2.46
N SER A 75 -9.78 12.18 2.24
CA SER A 75 -9.43 12.83 0.97
C SER A 75 -9.34 11.81 -0.18
N SER A 76 -8.71 10.65 0.06
CA SER A 76 -8.61 9.64 -1.00
C SER A 76 -9.95 9.00 -1.34
N TRP A 77 -10.85 8.81 -0.37
CA TRP A 77 -12.20 8.32 -0.65
C TRP A 77 -13.07 9.37 -1.36
N GLU A 78 -13.00 10.64 -0.96
CA GLU A 78 -13.66 11.73 -1.67
C GLU A 78 -13.26 11.72 -3.15
N SER A 79 -11.97 11.70 -3.44
CA SER A 79 -11.47 11.69 -4.81
C SER A 79 -11.89 10.43 -5.58
N LYS A 80 -11.91 9.25 -4.93
CA LYS A 80 -12.42 8.01 -5.53
C LYS A 80 -13.83 8.16 -6.08
N TYR A 81 -14.73 8.69 -5.26
CA TYR A 81 -16.13 8.81 -5.65
C TYR A 81 -16.41 10.04 -6.51
N TYR A 82 -15.58 11.08 -6.42
CA TYR A 82 -15.66 12.22 -7.33
C TYR A 82 -15.28 11.84 -8.76
N TYR A 83 -14.12 11.18 -8.96
CA TYR A 83 -13.63 10.84 -10.30
C TYR A 83 -14.22 9.55 -10.87
N GLY A 84 -14.65 8.61 -10.01
CA GLY A 84 -15.32 7.37 -10.44
C GLY A 84 -14.49 6.49 -11.37
N LEU A 85 -13.15 6.59 -11.34
CA LEU A 85 -12.28 5.91 -12.30
C LEU A 85 -12.34 4.38 -12.12
N TRP A 86 -12.53 3.67 -13.23
CA TRP A 86 -12.53 2.21 -13.28
C TRP A 86 -11.20 1.57 -12.90
N ARG A 87 -11.27 0.32 -12.43
CA ARG A 87 -10.09 -0.48 -12.08
C ARG A 87 -9.38 -1.03 -13.33
N PRO A 88 -8.08 -1.38 -13.23
CA PRO A 88 -7.32 -1.96 -14.33
C PRO A 88 -7.96 -3.15 -15.01
N ILE A 89 -8.57 -4.07 -14.23
CA ILE A 89 -9.26 -5.24 -14.79
C ILE A 89 -10.33 -4.86 -15.82
N TYR A 90 -11.08 -3.78 -15.59
CA TYR A 90 -12.09 -3.33 -16.54
C TYR A 90 -11.46 -2.56 -17.70
N GLY A 91 -10.59 -1.59 -17.41
CA GLY A 91 -9.97 -0.75 -18.44
C GLY A 91 -9.11 -1.53 -19.44
N ILE A 92 -8.34 -2.51 -18.97
CA ILE A 92 -7.50 -3.35 -19.83
C ILE A 92 -8.35 -4.31 -20.67
N ARG A 93 -9.41 -4.89 -20.10
CA ARG A 93 -10.30 -5.80 -20.84
C ARG A 93 -11.09 -5.10 -21.93
N GLN A 94 -11.48 -3.85 -21.72
CA GLN A 94 -12.23 -3.07 -22.71
C GLN A 94 -11.34 -2.35 -23.71
N GLY A 95 -10.11 -2.00 -23.31
CA GLY A 95 -9.24 -1.16 -24.12
C GLY A 95 -9.80 0.27 -24.30
N THR A 96 -9.17 1.04 -25.18
CA THR A 96 -9.60 2.38 -25.57
C THR A 96 -9.41 2.55 -27.09
N ARG A 97 -9.72 3.73 -27.63
CA ARG A 97 -9.33 4.07 -29.01
C ARG A 97 -7.83 4.04 -29.26
N ARG A 98 -7.00 4.17 -28.21
CA ARG A 98 -5.54 4.24 -28.31
C ARG A 98 -4.83 2.98 -27.84
N THR A 99 -5.53 2.09 -27.12
CA THR A 99 -4.93 0.90 -26.51
C THR A 99 -5.81 -0.32 -26.77
N PRO A 100 -5.28 -1.43 -27.31
CA PRO A 100 -6.09 -2.59 -27.62
C PRO A 100 -6.68 -3.22 -26.35
N ALA A 101 -7.86 -3.82 -26.51
CA ALA A 101 -8.50 -4.62 -25.48
C ALA A 101 -7.73 -5.94 -25.25
N ILE A 102 -7.65 -6.39 -24.00
CA ILE A 102 -7.16 -7.72 -23.63
C ILE A 102 -8.26 -8.43 -22.82
N PRO A 103 -9.29 -9.01 -23.47
CA PRO A 103 -10.54 -9.43 -22.80
C PRO A 103 -10.36 -10.43 -21.64
N ASN A 104 -9.32 -11.25 -21.68
CA ASN A 104 -9.03 -12.27 -20.67
C ASN A 104 -7.99 -11.83 -19.64
N TRP A 105 -7.56 -10.56 -19.65
CA TRP A 105 -6.60 -10.07 -18.66
C TRP A 105 -7.16 -10.21 -17.25
N LEU A 106 -6.36 -10.74 -16.34
CA LEU A 106 -6.71 -10.95 -14.94
C LEU A 106 -5.58 -10.39 -14.09
N PRO A 107 -5.85 -9.51 -13.10
CA PRO A 107 -4.82 -9.05 -12.19
C PRO A 107 -4.36 -10.22 -11.29
N LEU A 108 -3.16 -10.11 -10.73
CA LEU A 108 -2.76 -10.95 -9.59
C LEU A 108 -3.75 -10.81 -8.43
N GLY A 109 -4.26 -9.59 -8.23
CA GLY A 109 -5.35 -9.24 -7.33
C GLY A 109 -4.88 -8.98 -5.90
N ALA A 110 -5.69 -8.22 -5.16
CA ALA A 110 -5.58 -8.08 -3.71
C ALA A 110 -5.68 -9.47 -3.06
N PRO A 111 -4.74 -9.83 -2.17
CA PRO A 111 -4.73 -11.15 -1.57
C PRO A 111 -5.96 -11.34 -0.66
N ALA A 112 -6.64 -12.47 -0.80
CA ALA A 112 -7.75 -12.86 0.08
C ALA A 112 -7.31 -13.82 1.21
N ASP A 113 -6.02 -14.11 1.29
CA ASP A 113 -5.36 -14.79 2.42
C ASP A 113 -5.96 -16.14 2.81
N GLY A 114 -6.37 -16.89 1.79
CA GLY A 114 -6.98 -18.20 1.94
C GLY A 114 -8.46 -18.18 2.34
N ALA A 115 -9.07 -16.99 2.45
CA ALA A 115 -10.51 -16.84 2.68
C ALA A 115 -11.35 -16.85 1.38
N GLY A 116 -10.70 -16.89 0.22
CA GLY A 116 -11.33 -16.89 -1.10
C GLY A 116 -10.31 -16.60 -2.20
N ASP A 117 -10.78 -16.32 -3.41
CA ASP A 117 -9.93 -15.89 -4.52
C ASP A 117 -9.41 -14.46 -4.31
N ASN A 118 -8.21 -14.19 -4.84
CA ASN A 118 -7.72 -12.81 -4.93
C ASN A 118 -8.70 -11.96 -5.74
N PHE A 119 -8.86 -10.71 -5.33
CA PHE A 119 -9.94 -9.86 -5.83
C PHE A 119 -9.46 -8.46 -6.24
N THR A 120 -10.33 -7.71 -6.89
CA THR A 120 -10.13 -6.27 -7.07
C THR A 120 -10.96 -5.55 -6.01
N PRO A 121 -10.37 -4.67 -5.17
CA PRO A 121 -11.13 -4.02 -4.11
C PRO A 121 -12.34 -3.23 -4.66
N PRO A 122 -13.52 -3.32 -4.02
CA PRO A 122 -14.82 -2.94 -4.59
C PRO A 122 -15.11 -1.43 -4.49
N PHE A 123 -14.17 -0.61 -4.98
CA PHE A 123 -14.27 0.84 -5.00
C PHE A 123 -13.42 1.42 -6.16
N PRO A 124 -13.69 2.66 -6.61
CA PRO A 124 -12.96 3.29 -7.72
C PRO A 124 -11.45 3.34 -7.52
N SER A 125 -10.71 3.41 -8.64
CA SER A 125 -9.26 3.28 -8.63
C SER A 125 -8.57 4.56 -8.12
N TYR A 126 -8.94 5.73 -8.63
CA TYR A 126 -8.19 6.97 -8.45
C TYR A 126 -8.66 7.79 -7.25
N VAL A 127 -7.82 8.19 -6.30
CA VAL A 127 -6.40 7.84 -6.13
C VAL A 127 -6.25 6.53 -5.35
N SER A 128 -5.04 5.97 -5.30
CA SER A 128 -4.77 4.79 -4.49
C SER A 128 -4.77 5.10 -3.00
N GLY A 129 -5.62 4.40 -2.24
CA GLY A 129 -5.65 4.50 -0.78
C GLY A 129 -4.32 4.10 -0.15
N HIS A 130 -3.72 2.99 -0.59
CA HIS A 130 -2.40 2.52 -0.11
C HIS A 130 -1.30 3.58 -0.28
N SER A 131 -1.16 4.14 -1.49
CA SER A 131 -0.24 5.25 -1.74
C SER A 131 -0.52 6.46 -0.83
N THR A 132 -1.78 6.84 -0.65
CA THR A 132 -2.15 8.01 0.17
C THR A 132 -1.86 7.79 1.66
N PHE A 133 -2.33 6.68 2.24
CA PHE A 133 -2.09 6.34 3.66
C PHE A 133 -0.60 6.10 3.95
N GLY A 134 0.07 5.33 3.09
CA GLY A 134 1.49 5.04 3.24
C GLY A 134 2.32 6.32 3.18
N SER A 135 2.04 7.19 2.19
CA SER A 135 2.78 8.44 2.04
C SER A 135 2.50 9.44 3.16
N ALA A 136 1.26 9.52 3.65
CA ALA A 136 0.94 10.31 4.85
C ALA A 136 1.70 9.81 6.08
N THR A 137 1.79 8.48 6.25
CA THR A 137 2.54 7.87 7.36
C THR A 137 4.03 8.16 7.27
N PHE A 138 4.66 7.84 6.15
CA PHE A 138 6.10 7.97 5.98
C PHE A 138 6.55 9.43 5.95
N GLU A 139 5.72 10.35 5.44
CA GLU A 139 5.99 11.78 5.51
C GLU A 139 5.91 12.30 6.94
N MET A 140 4.89 11.87 7.71
CA MET A 140 4.81 12.26 9.11
C MET A 140 6.01 11.73 9.92
N LEU A 141 6.49 10.52 9.63
CA LEU A 141 7.72 9.98 10.21
C LEU A 141 8.95 10.82 9.84
N ARG A 142 9.10 11.20 8.57
CA ARG A 142 10.18 12.08 8.10
C ARG A 142 10.19 13.42 8.84
N LEU A 143 9.02 14.06 8.93
CA LEU A 143 8.85 15.36 9.60
C LEU A 143 9.13 15.26 11.09
N PHE A 144 8.57 14.23 11.75
CA PHE A 144 8.72 14.03 13.19
C PHE A 144 10.18 13.76 13.59
N TYR A 145 10.86 12.86 12.87
CA TYR A 145 12.27 12.53 13.15
C TYR A 145 13.27 13.46 12.46
N LYS A 146 12.80 14.37 11.61
CA LYS A 146 13.61 15.33 10.82
C LYS A 146 14.65 14.63 9.94
N THR A 147 14.34 13.43 9.46
CA THR A 147 15.23 12.65 8.59
C THR A 147 14.43 11.58 7.83
N ASP A 148 14.87 11.29 6.61
CA ASP A 148 14.42 10.13 5.83
C ASP A 148 15.26 8.87 6.13
N GLN A 149 16.47 9.05 6.63
CA GLN A 149 17.48 8.00 6.79
C GLN A 149 17.28 7.28 8.13
N VAL A 150 16.24 6.46 8.19
CA VAL A 150 15.99 5.53 9.28
C VAL A 150 15.98 4.13 8.73
N HIS A 151 17.00 3.35 9.10
CA HIS A 151 17.00 1.92 8.87
C HIS A 151 15.99 1.23 9.80
N PHE A 152 15.17 0.32 9.27
CA PHE A 152 14.28 -0.51 10.07
C PHE A 152 13.97 -1.83 9.35
N GLU A 153 13.62 -2.85 10.13
CA GLU A 153 13.14 -4.13 9.63
C GLU A 153 11.64 -4.27 9.89
N PHE A 154 10.91 -4.88 8.97
CA PHE A 154 9.49 -5.13 9.17
C PHE A 154 9.09 -6.51 8.66
N ARG A 155 8.30 -7.22 9.47
CA ARG A 155 7.67 -8.49 9.10
C ARG A 155 6.18 -8.25 8.91
N SER A 156 5.72 -8.48 7.68
CA SER A 156 4.31 -8.35 7.31
C SER A 156 3.51 -9.57 7.79
N ASP A 157 2.27 -9.34 8.23
CA ASP A 157 1.35 -10.44 8.56
C ASP A 157 0.88 -11.22 7.33
N GLU A 158 1.08 -10.66 6.15
CA GLU A 158 0.87 -11.36 4.88
C GLU A 158 1.88 -12.49 4.68
N TYR A 159 3.05 -12.40 5.32
CA TYR A 159 4.14 -13.38 5.29
C TYR A 159 4.59 -13.73 6.71
N ASN A 160 3.67 -14.31 7.49
CA ASN A 160 3.89 -14.64 8.89
C ASN A 160 4.08 -16.15 9.16
N GLY A 161 4.12 -17.02 8.14
CA GLY A 161 4.22 -18.47 8.36
C GLY A 161 2.91 -19.12 8.82
N ILE A 162 1.78 -18.40 8.74
CA ILE A 162 0.44 -18.87 9.13
C ILE A 162 -0.57 -18.57 8.02
N THR A 163 -0.53 -17.36 7.47
CA THR A 163 -1.39 -16.88 6.38
C THR A 163 -1.24 -17.77 5.14
N LYS A 164 -2.37 -18.17 4.54
CA LYS A 164 -2.37 -19.00 3.33
C LYS A 164 -2.46 -18.14 2.07
N ASP A 165 -1.77 -18.57 1.03
CA ASP A 165 -1.92 -18.00 -0.30
C ASP A 165 -3.19 -18.52 -0.97
N SER A 166 -4.02 -17.62 -1.47
CA SER A 166 -5.29 -17.97 -2.11
C SER A 166 -5.14 -18.70 -3.45
N ILE A 167 -4.00 -18.57 -4.13
CA ILE A 167 -3.79 -19.20 -5.44
C ILE A 167 -3.30 -20.64 -5.29
N THR A 168 -2.37 -20.86 -4.36
CA THR A 168 -1.72 -22.16 -4.15
C THR A 168 -2.33 -22.96 -3.00
N GLY A 169 -3.05 -22.31 -2.08
CA GLY A 169 -3.56 -22.89 -0.84
C GLY A 169 -2.46 -23.14 0.22
N LEU A 170 -1.20 -22.85 -0.10
CA LEU A 170 -0.05 -23.10 0.77
C LEU A 170 0.12 -21.98 1.79
N VAL A 171 0.72 -22.31 2.94
CA VAL A 171 1.11 -21.30 3.93
C VAL A 171 2.26 -20.47 3.38
N ARG A 172 2.10 -19.15 3.38
CA ARG A 172 3.16 -18.21 2.96
C ARG A 172 4.29 -18.23 4.00
N PRO A 173 5.56 -18.26 3.56
CA PRO A 173 6.69 -18.31 4.47
C PRO A 173 6.81 -17.03 5.30
N VAL A 174 7.64 -17.06 6.34
CA VAL A 174 8.02 -15.83 7.04
C VAL A 174 8.90 -14.98 6.12
N ARG A 175 8.53 -13.70 5.94
CA ARG A 175 9.34 -12.70 5.24
C ARG A 175 9.53 -11.46 6.11
N THR A 176 10.79 -11.08 6.28
CA THR A 176 11.21 -9.82 6.88
C THR A 176 11.87 -8.99 5.79
N ARG A 177 11.44 -7.73 5.65
CA ARG A 177 12.05 -6.77 4.73
C ARG A 177 12.84 -5.74 5.52
N GLN A 178 14.00 -5.36 5.00
CA GLN A 178 14.86 -4.34 5.57
C GLN A 178 14.81 -3.10 4.69
N TYR A 179 14.62 -1.94 5.31
CA TYR A 179 14.60 -0.66 4.63
C TYR A 179 15.71 0.22 5.19
N GLN A 180 16.39 0.96 4.32
CA GLN A 180 17.42 1.92 4.64
C GLN A 180 16.85 3.33 4.90
N SER A 181 15.66 3.60 4.35
CA SER A 181 14.97 4.89 4.53
C SER A 181 13.45 4.74 4.49
N PHE A 182 12.75 5.75 4.98
CA PHE A 182 11.29 5.82 4.84
C PHE A 182 10.86 5.92 3.38
N SER A 183 11.61 6.64 2.54
CA SER A 183 11.35 6.71 1.11
C SER A 183 11.45 5.35 0.41
N GLN A 184 12.37 4.47 0.84
CA GLN A 184 12.46 3.12 0.27
C GLN A 184 11.19 2.31 0.56
N ALA A 185 10.72 2.32 1.81
CA ALA A 185 9.50 1.62 2.19
C ALA A 185 8.25 2.20 1.52
N GLU A 186 8.18 3.53 1.40
CA GLU A 186 7.08 4.22 0.71
C GLU A 186 7.04 3.90 -0.79
N ASP A 187 8.19 3.83 -1.47
CA ASP A 187 8.27 3.43 -2.89
C ASP A 187 7.84 1.97 -3.08
N GLU A 188 8.21 1.10 -2.15
CA GLU A 188 7.81 -0.30 -2.21
C GLU A 188 6.29 -0.47 -1.99
N ASN A 189 5.72 0.24 -1.01
CA ASN A 189 4.26 0.32 -0.81
C ASN A 189 3.54 0.84 -2.07
N TYR A 190 4.07 1.88 -2.70
CA TYR A 190 3.56 2.43 -3.96
C TYR A 190 3.55 1.37 -5.08
N ARG A 191 4.67 0.65 -5.26
CA ARG A 191 4.83 -0.33 -6.36
C ARG A 191 3.99 -1.58 -6.15
N SER A 192 3.74 -1.96 -4.90
CA SER A 192 2.99 -3.16 -4.55
C SER A 192 1.66 -3.27 -5.30
N ARG A 193 0.94 -2.16 -5.46
CA ARG A 193 -0.38 -2.15 -6.06
C ARG A 193 -0.35 -2.27 -7.59
N ILE A 194 0.77 -1.90 -8.21
CA ILE A 194 1.05 -2.17 -9.63
C ILE A 194 1.34 -3.66 -9.83
N TYR A 195 2.16 -4.26 -8.95
CA TYR A 195 2.47 -5.68 -9.02
C TYR A 195 1.24 -6.58 -8.76
N LEU A 196 0.32 -6.12 -7.91
CA LEU A 196 -0.98 -6.78 -7.72
C LEU A 196 -1.97 -6.53 -8.89
N GLY A 197 -1.68 -5.60 -9.81
CA GLY A 197 -2.55 -5.30 -10.94
C GLY A 197 -3.84 -4.55 -10.57
N VAL A 198 -3.93 -3.95 -9.38
CA VAL A 198 -5.18 -3.37 -8.87
C VAL A 198 -5.29 -1.85 -9.04
N HIS A 199 -4.20 -1.18 -9.40
CA HIS A 199 -4.16 0.28 -9.60
C HIS A 199 -3.39 0.70 -10.85
N TRP A 200 -3.74 1.85 -11.41
CA TRP A 200 -2.95 2.53 -12.44
C TRP A 200 -1.75 3.22 -11.81
N ARG A 201 -0.71 3.52 -12.62
CA ARG A 201 0.46 4.30 -12.15
C ARG A 201 0.03 5.65 -11.58
N ILE A 202 -0.83 6.38 -12.31
CA ILE A 202 -1.33 7.68 -11.88
C ILE A 202 -2.09 7.64 -10.54
N ASP A 203 -2.81 6.55 -10.24
CA ASP A 203 -3.48 6.38 -8.93
C ASP A 203 -2.44 6.40 -7.79
N GLN A 204 -1.27 5.82 -8.03
CA GLN A 204 -0.19 5.76 -7.06
C GLN A 204 0.54 7.10 -6.96
N GLU A 205 0.86 7.75 -8.09
CA GLU A 205 1.62 9.01 -8.14
C GLU A 205 0.86 10.14 -7.42
N GLU A 206 -0.41 10.31 -7.78
CA GLU A 206 -1.25 11.35 -7.20
C GLU A 206 -1.62 11.03 -5.75
N GLY A 207 -1.82 9.75 -5.42
CA GLY A 207 -1.98 9.32 -4.03
C GLY A 207 -0.75 9.64 -3.17
N LYS A 208 0.45 9.50 -3.72
CA LYS A 208 1.70 9.81 -3.01
C LYS A 208 1.83 11.30 -2.73
N ILE A 209 1.57 12.13 -3.75
CA ILE A 209 1.55 13.60 -3.63
C ILE A 209 0.52 14.03 -2.59
N MET A 210 -0.71 13.51 -2.70
CA MET A 210 -1.80 13.81 -1.75
C MET A 210 -1.42 13.45 -0.32
N GLY A 211 -0.94 12.23 -0.06
CA GLY A 211 -0.58 11.78 1.28
C GLY A 211 0.52 12.62 1.91
N ARG A 212 1.57 12.95 1.15
CA ARG A 212 2.65 13.83 1.63
C ARG A 212 2.14 15.23 1.98
N ASN A 213 1.33 15.83 1.10
CA ASN A 213 0.77 17.16 1.34
C ASN A 213 -0.11 17.21 2.59
N ILE A 214 -0.93 16.19 2.84
CA ILE A 214 -1.77 16.07 4.04
C ILE A 214 -0.89 16.02 5.30
N ALA A 215 0.14 15.17 5.32
CA ALA A 215 1.03 15.06 6.46
C ALA A 215 1.78 16.38 6.73
N SER A 216 2.33 17.03 5.70
CA SER A 216 3.02 18.32 5.85
C SER A 216 2.08 19.41 6.36
N TYR A 217 0.83 19.46 5.87
CA TYR A 217 -0.17 20.41 6.33
C TYR A 217 -0.50 20.21 7.81
N ILE A 218 -0.80 18.98 8.22
CA ILE A 218 -1.11 18.63 9.61
C ILE A 218 0.06 18.95 10.54
N PHE A 219 1.27 18.55 10.16
CA PHE A 219 2.46 18.79 10.97
C PHE A 219 2.66 20.29 11.19
N LYS A 220 2.53 21.12 10.14
CA LYS A 220 2.64 22.59 10.25
C LYS A 220 1.56 23.22 11.15
N LYS A 221 0.37 22.62 11.23
CA LYS A 221 -0.74 23.13 12.06
C LYS A 221 -0.67 22.68 13.52
N MET A 222 0.00 21.56 13.79
CA MET A 222 0.07 20.93 15.11
C MET A 222 1.47 21.05 15.78
N THR A 223 2.39 21.78 15.15
CA THR A 223 3.74 22.03 15.68
C THR A 223 4.03 23.52 15.64
#